data_AF-A0A7S1HFN6-F1
#
_entry.id   AF-A0A7S1HFN6-F1
#
_cell.length_a   1.000
_cell.length_b   1.000
_cell.length_c   1.000
_cell.angle_alpha   90.00
_cell.angle_beta   90.00
_cell.angle_gamma   90.00
#
_symmetry.space_group_name_H-M   'P 1'
#
loop_
_entity.id
_entity.type
_entity.pdbx_description
1 polymer ?
#
loop_
_entity_poly.entity_id
_entity_poly.type
_entity_poly.pdbx_seq_one_letter_code
_entity_poly.pdbx_strand_id
1 'polypeptide(L)'
;ETTKLEATKPELASQLRVLWKSPLIPSDPFVWRKDLDPAVKAKLKTFVLGYAKTDPAEKAILKNIYNYGGFRESSNAQLLPIRQLELAKERMKIEGDEHMDADAKAKALADIDAKLAALK
;
A
#
# COMPACT_ATOMS: atom_id res chain seq x y z
N GLU A 1 2.34 -13.95 3.36
CA GLU A 1 1.44 -14.03 2.19
C GLU A 1 0.86 -15.42 1.99
N THR A 2 1.62 -16.50 2.18
CA THR A 2 1.07 -17.87 2.18
C THR A 2 0.35 -18.27 3.47
N THR A 3 0.53 -17.53 4.57
CA THR A 3 0.00 -17.87 5.91
C THR A 3 -1.49 -18.20 5.95
N LYS A 4 -2.32 -17.49 5.18
CA LYS A 4 -3.76 -17.81 5.09
C LYS A 4 -4.02 -19.12 4.33
N LEU A 5 -3.26 -19.37 3.27
CA LEU A 5 -3.34 -20.62 2.50
C LEU A 5 -2.80 -21.79 3.32
N GLU A 6 -1.69 -21.61 4.04
CA GLU A 6 -1.13 -22.60 4.98
C GLU A 6 -2.15 -22.98 6.06
N ALA A 7 -2.90 -22.00 6.59
CA ALA A 7 -3.92 -22.25 7.60
C ALA A 7 -5.21 -22.88 7.05
N THR A 8 -5.57 -22.63 5.79
CA THR A 8 -6.88 -23.04 5.23
C THR A 8 -6.81 -24.24 4.30
N LYS A 9 -5.67 -24.46 3.63
CA LYS A 9 -5.42 -25.51 2.62
C LYS A 9 -3.94 -25.94 2.63
N PRO A 10 -3.46 -26.55 3.71
CA PRO A 10 -2.05 -26.91 3.87
C PRO A 10 -1.52 -27.84 2.76
N GLU A 11 -2.37 -28.70 2.21
CA GLU A 11 -2.06 -29.60 1.10
C GLU A 11 -1.80 -28.87 -0.23
N LEU A 12 -2.40 -27.70 -0.44
CA LEU A 12 -2.11 -26.85 -1.59
C LEU A 12 -0.88 -25.98 -1.32
N ALA A 13 -0.73 -25.49 -0.08
CA ALA A 13 0.44 -24.69 0.30
C ALA A 13 1.75 -25.49 0.13
N SER A 14 1.75 -26.79 0.44
CA SER A 14 2.93 -27.67 0.29
C SER A 14 3.37 -27.88 -1.16
N GLN A 15 2.50 -27.60 -2.13
CA GLN A 15 2.80 -27.69 -3.56
C GLN A 15 3.42 -26.40 -4.12
N LEU A 16 3.48 -25.33 -3.31
CA LEU A 16 4.02 -24.04 -3.72
C LEU A 16 5.47 -23.88 -3.26
N ARG A 17 6.30 -23.28 -4.13
CA ARG A 17 7.65 -22.84 -3.78
C ARG A 17 7.79 -21.35 -4.10
N VAL A 18 8.11 -20.55 -3.09
CA VAL A 18 8.40 -19.12 -3.28
C VAL A 18 9.78 -18.97 -3.93
N LEU A 19 9.83 -18.44 -5.14
CA LEU A 19 11.09 -18.20 -5.87
C LEU A 19 11.62 -16.78 -5.69
N TRP A 20 10.74 -15.83 -5.43
CA TRP A 20 11.07 -14.43 -5.23
C TRP A 20 10.04 -13.78 -4.31
N LYS A 21 10.48 -12.76 -3.56
CA LYS A 21 9.63 -12.00 -2.65
C LYS A 21 9.93 -10.51 -2.83
N SER A 22 8.87 -9.71 -2.91
CA SER A 22 8.98 -8.26 -3.01
C SER A 22 9.53 -7.64 -1.71
N PRO A 23 10.04 -6.40 -1.77
CA PRO A 23 10.22 -5.56 -0.60
C PRO A 23 8.92 -5.42 0.20
N LEU A 24 9.04 -5.03 1.47
CA LEU A 24 7.87 -4.84 2.34
C LEU A 24 6.91 -3.80 1.76
N ILE A 25 5.68 -4.24 1.47
CA ILE A 25 4.59 -3.37 1.03
C ILE A 25 3.87 -2.83 2.28
N PRO A 26 3.65 -1.51 2.41
CA PRO A 26 2.86 -0.96 3.50
C PRO A 26 1.46 -1.57 3.55
N SER A 27 0.90 -1.76 4.75
CA SER A 27 -0.48 -2.25 4.93
C SER A 27 -1.51 -1.34 4.25
N ASP A 28 -2.72 -1.85 4.00
CA ASP A 28 -3.77 -1.09 3.32
C ASP A 28 -4.24 0.15 4.13
N PRO A 29 -4.51 1.30 3.48
CA PRO A 29 -5.04 2.48 4.15
C PRO A 29 -6.58 2.47 4.21
N PHE A 30 -7.15 3.09 5.24
CA PHE A 30 -8.52 3.60 5.16
C PHE A 30 -8.53 5.01 4.58
N VAL A 31 -9.48 5.27 3.70
CA VAL A 31 -9.65 6.53 3.00
C VAL A 31 -11.09 7.02 3.13
N TRP A 32 -11.23 8.33 3.22
CA TRP A 32 -12.51 9.02 3.15
C TRP A 32 -12.44 10.16 2.14
N ARG A 33 -13.60 10.64 1.70
CA ARG A 33 -13.71 11.83 0.86
C ARG A 33 -13.29 13.10 1.61
N LYS A 34 -12.67 14.05 0.90
CA LYS A 34 -12.07 15.25 1.49
C LYS A 34 -13.10 16.26 2.01
N ASP A 35 -14.28 16.27 1.44
CA ASP A 35 -15.42 17.13 1.76
C ASP A 35 -16.30 16.60 2.90
N LEU A 36 -15.95 15.47 3.51
CA LEU A 36 -16.67 14.96 4.68
C LEU A 36 -16.58 15.96 5.86
N ASP A 37 -17.70 16.16 6.54
CA ASP A 37 -17.82 17.05 7.69
C ASP A 37 -16.70 16.79 8.73
N PRO A 38 -16.01 17.84 9.24
CA PRO A 38 -14.92 17.70 10.19
C PRO A 38 -15.28 16.94 11.47
N ALA A 39 -16.49 17.14 12.01
CA ALA A 39 -16.96 16.45 13.20
C ALA A 39 -17.18 14.96 12.92
N VAL A 40 -17.64 14.60 11.71
CA VAL A 40 -17.76 13.20 11.28
C VAL A 40 -16.38 12.56 11.12
N LYS A 41 -15.42 13.25 10.48
CA LYS A 41 -14.02 12.76 10.38
C LYS A 41 -13.42 12.49 11.76
N ALA A 42 -13.63 13.40 12.72
CA ALA A 42 -13.13 13.23 14.08
C ALA A 42 -13.74 12.00 14.76
N LYS A 43 -15.07 11.82 14.68
CA LYS A 43 -15.76 10.64 15.23
C LYS A 43 -15.25 9.33 14.63
N LEU A 44 -15.13 9.26 13.29
CA LEU A 44 -14.63 8.07 12.59
C LEU A 44 -13.17 7.76 12.98
N LYS A 45 -12.31 8.79 13.00
CA LYS A 45 -10.90 8.62 13.38
C LYS A 45 -10.77 8.09 14.81
N THR A 46 -11.50 8.69 15.75
CA THR A 46 -11.51 8.24 17.15
C THR A 46 -11.99 6.81 17.29
N PHE A 47 -13.09 6.45 16.61
CA PHE A 47 -13.59 5.07 16.61
C PHE A 47 -12.57 4.09 16.07
N VAL A 48 -12.05 4.31 14.85
CA VAL A 48 -11.11 3.38 14.19
C VAL A 48 -9.82 3.23 15.00
N LEU A 49 -9.25 4.32 15.51
CA LEU A 49 -8.05 4.25 16.34
C LEU A 49 -8.32 3.68 17.74
N GLY A 50 -9.58 3.66 18.19
CA GLY A 50 -10.01 3.07 19.46
C GLY A 50 -10.30 1.57 19.36
N TYR A 51 -10.75 1.12 18.19
CA TYR A 51 -11.28 -0.22 17.97
C TYR A 51 -10.25 -1.32 18.23
N ALA A 52 -10.66 -2.34 18.98
CA ALA A 52 -9.88 -3.49 19.39
C ALA A 52 -8.66 -3.18 20.28
N LYS A 53 -8.56 -1.98 20.87
CA LYS A 53 -7.50 -1.67 21.84
C LYS A 53 -7.62 -2.52 23.11
N THR A 54 -8.81 -2.57 23.68
CA THR A 54 -9.05 -3.21 24.99
C THR A 54 -10.12 -4.30 24.92
N ASP A 55 -11.16 -4.12 24.11
CA ASP A 55 -12.30 -5.03 24.05
C ASP A 55 -11.92 -6.39 23.41
N PRO A 56 -12.07 -7.53 24.12
CA PRO A 56 -11.82 -8.87 23.58
C PRO A 56 -12.71 -9.25 22.39
N ALA A 57 -13.96 -8.77 22.34
CA ALA A 57 -14.87 -9.05 21.24
C ALA A 57 -14.43 -8.32 19.96
N GLU A 58 -14.06 -7.05 20.07
CA GLU A 58 -13.48 -6.28 18.94
C GLU A 58 -12.17 -6.91 18.45
N LYS A 59 -11.32 -7.39 19.38
CA LYS A 59 -10.10 -8.14 19.04
C LYS A 59 -10.41 -9.43 18.28
N ALA A 60 -11.42 -10.17 18.70
CA ALA A 60 -11.84 -11.39 17.99
C ALA A 60 -12.33 -11.08 16.57
N ILE A 61 -13.04 -9.97 16.38
CA ILE A 61 -13.47 -9.51 15.05
C ILE A 61 -12.26 -9.21 14.16
N LEU A 62 -11.31 -8.39 14.62
CA LEU A 62 -10.12 -8.06 13.83
C LEU A 62 -9.22 -9.28 13.56
N LYS A 63 -9.15 -10.22 14.50
CA LYS A 63 -8.40 -11.48 14.30
C LYS A 63 -8.92 -12.27 13.09
N ASN A 64 -10.24 -12.24 12.86
CA ASN A 64 -10.86 -12.90 11.72
C ASN A 64 -10.63 -12.15 10.39
N ILE A 65 -10.29 -10.86 10.46
CA ILE A 65 -9.95 -10.02 9.30
C ILE A 65 -8.43 -10.00 9.14
N TYR A 66 -7.89 -11.01 8.45
CA TYR A 66 -6.44 -11.11 8.17
C TYR A 66 -5.53 -11.04 9.41
N ASN A 67 -6.03 -11.46 10.58
CA ASN A 67 -5.30 -11.40 11.85
C ASN A 67 -4.84 -9.98 12.22
N TYR A 68 -5.67 -8.96 11.96
CA TYR A 68 -5.37 -7.58 12.33
C TYR A 68 -5.30 -7.40 13.85
N GLY A 69 -4.33 -6.59 14.29
CA GLY A 69 -4.12 -6.26 15.71
C GLY A 69 -4.71 -4.92 16.14
N GLY A 70 -5.31 -4.17 15.23
CA GLY A 70 -5.80 -2.81 15.46
C GLY A 70 -5.43 -1.86 14.32
N PHE A 71 -5.61 -0.57 14.55
CA PHE A 71 -5.35 0.49 13.57
C PHE A 71 -4.32 1.49 14.09
N ARG A 72 -3.55 2.06 13.17
CA ARG A 72 -2.58 3.12 13.45
C ARG A 72 -2.95 4.38 12.70
N GLU A 73 -2.57 5.52 13.25
CA GLU A 73 -2.71 6.79 12.54
C GLU A 73 -1.86 6.78 11.27
N SER A 74 -2.41 7.35 10.20
CA SER A 74 -1.76 7.41 8.90
C SER A 74 -2.18 8.68 8.13
N SER A 75 -1.46 8.95 7.06
CA SER A 75 -1.67 10.06 6.14
C SER A 75 -1.28 9.64 4.72
N ASN A 76 -1.43 10.55 3.76
CA ASN A 76 -0.98 10.33 2.38
C ASN A 76 0.52 10.01 2.26
N ALA A 77 1.33 10.31 3.30
CA ALA A 77 2.75 9.96 3.34
C ALA A 77 2.99 8.44 3.26
N GLN A 78 2.03 7.61 3.70
CA GLN A 78 2.11 6.16 3.55
C GLN A 78 2.22 5.71 2.08
N LEU A 79 1.73 6.53 1.14
CA LEU A 79 1.74 6.22 -0.29
C LEU A 79 3.05 6.61 -0.98
N LEU A 80 4.01 7.24 -0.29
CA LEU A 80 5.27 7.68 -0.89
C LEU A 80 6.04 6.53 -1.56
N PRO A 81 6.24 5.36 -0.92
CA PRO A 81 6.94 4.24 -1.56
C PRO A 81 6.22 3.73 -2.81
N ILE A 82 4.88 3.75 -2.80
CA ILE A 82 4.07 3.32 -3.94
C ILE A 82 4.19 4.30 -5.09
N ARG A 83 4.19 5.62 -4.82
CA ARG A 83 4.40 6.65 -5.84
C ARG A 83 5.80 6.56 -6.45
N GLN A 84 6.82 6.31 -5.64
CA GLN A 84 8.19 6.08 -6.12
C GLN A 84 8.28 4.85 -7.01
N LEU A 85 7.62 3.75 -6.63
CA LEU A 85 7.57 2.51 -7.42
C LEU A 85 6.88 2.73 -8.78
N GLU A 86 5.75 3.42 -8.82
CA GLU A 86 5.06 3.72 -10.09
C GLU A 86 5.91 4.60 -11.00
N LEU A 87 6.61 5.61 -10.46
CA LEU A 87 7.53 6.44 -11.24
C LEU A 87 8.74 5.64 -11.74
N ALA A 88 9.30 4.73 -10.93
CA ALA A 88 10.40 3.86 -11.36
C ALA A 88 9.96 2.92 -12.50
N LYS A 89 8.74 2.38 -12.42
CA LYS A 89 8.14 1.57 -13.48
C LYS A 89 7.91 2.37 -14.76
N GLU A 90 7.41 3.60 -14.64
CA GLU A 90 7.24 4.52 -15.79
C GLU A 90 8.59 4.84 -16.45
N ARG A 91 9.61 5.10 -15.63
CA ARG A 91 10.99 5.34 -16.09
C ARG A 91 11.53 4.15 -16.88
N MET A 92 11.43 2.93 -16.33
CA MET A 92 11.87 1.71 -17.01
C MET A 92 11.15 1.49 -18.35
N LYS A 93 9.85 1.80 -18.40
CA LYS A 93 9.08 1.71 -19.64
C LYS A 93 9.60 2.67 -20.71
N ILE A 94 9.86 3.93 -20.34
CA ILE A 94 10.41 4.93 -21.27
C ILE A 94 11.81 4.53 -21.71
N GLU A 95 12.69 4.13 -20.79
CA GLU A 95 14.06 3.73 -21.12
C GLU A 95 14.09 2.59 -22.15
N GLY A 96 13.23 1.58 -21.96
CA GLY A 96 13.11 0.43 -22.86
C GLY A 96 12.30 0.65 -24.15
N ASP A 97 11.70 1.83 -24.36
CA ASP A 97 10.95 2.11 -25.59
C ASP A 97 11.90 2.50 -26.74
N GLU A 98 12.15 1.57 -27.66
CA GLU A 98 13.05 1.78 -28.82
C GLU A 98 12.44 2.65 -29.92
N HIS A 99 11.13 2.92 -29.88
CA HIS A 99 10.40 3.68 -30.90
C HIS A 99 10.17 5.14 -30.53
N MET A 100 10.53 5.52 -29.31
CA MET A 100 10.33 6.87 -28.80
C MET A 100 11.40 7.81 -29.35
N ASP A 101 10.99 8.99 -29.82
CA ASP A 101 11.90 10.06 -30.24
C ASP A 101 12.88 10.43 -29.09
N ALA A 102 14.13 10.72 -29.43
CA ALA A 102 15.20 10.92 -28.46
C ALA A 102 14.95 12.15 -27.57
N ASP A 103 14.48 13.26 -28.14
CA ASP A 103 14.20 14.49 -27.40
C ASP A 103 12.95 14.32 -26.52
N ALA A 104 11.93 13.65 -27.04
CA ALA A 104 10.74 13.31 -26.27
C ALA A 104 11.07 12.38 -25.09
N LYS A 105 11.92 11.38 -25.30
CA LYS A 105 12.41 10.46 -24.26
C LYS A 105 13.19 11.23 -23.20
N ALA A 106 14.14 12.08 -23.59
CA ALA A 106 14.93 12.88 -22.66
C ALA A 106 14.04 13.79 -21.78
N LYS A 107 13.04 14.44 -22.38
CA LYS A 107 12.08 15.28 -21.66
C LYS A 107 11.24 14.48 -20.66
N ALA A 108 10.69 13.33 -21.07
CA ALA A 108 9.87 12.50 -20.20
C ALA A 108 10.66 11.95 -19.00
N LEU A 109 11.93 11.57 -19.20
CA LEU A 109 12.81 11.14 -18.12
C LEU A 109 13.11 12.28 -17.14
N ALA A 110 13.38 13.50 -17.64
CA ALA A 110 13.59 14.68 -16.80
C ALA A 110 12.35 15.01 -15.95
N ASP A 111 11.15 14.88 -16.52
CA ASP A 111 9.88 15.08 -15.79
C ASP A 111 9.70 14.05 -14.66
N ILE A 112 10.09 12.79 -14.88
CA ILE A 112 10.05 11.75 -13.86
C ILE A 112 11.07 12.02 -12.75
N ASP A 113 12.30 12.39 -13.10
CA ASP A 113 13.34 12.71 -12.12
C ASP A 113 12.92 13.90 -11.24
N ALA A 114 12.26 14.91 -11.82
CA ALA A 114 11.68 16.03 -11.08
C ALA A 114 10.57 15.58 -10.12
N LYS A 115 9.65 14.71 -10.56
CA LYS A 115 8.60 14.14 -9.69
C LYS A 115 9.20 13.31 -8.55
N LEU A 116 10.21 12.50 -8.83
CA LEU A 116 10.92 11.70 -7.81
C LEU A 116 11.62 12.60 -6.78
N ALA A 117 12.27 13.68 -7.22
CA ALA A 117 12.88 14.66 -6.34
C ALA A 117 11.84 15.36 -5.44
N ALA A 118 10.64 15.65 -5.96
CA ALA A 118 9.55 16.27 -5.21
C ALA A 118 8.85 15.34 -4.21
N LEU A 119 9.13 14.02 -4.25
CA LEU A 119 8.63 13.04 -3.27
C LEU A 119 9.59 12.80 -2.11
N LYS A 120 10.74 13.48 -2.07
CA LYS A 120 11.72 13.41 -0.98
C LYS A 120 11.34 14.27 0.21
#